data_AF-R5VQG9-F1
#
_entry.id   AF-R5VQG9-F1
#
_cell.length_a   1.000
_cell.length_b   1.000
_cell.length_c   1.000
_cell.angle_alpha   90.00
_cell.angle_beta   90.00
_cell.angle_gamma   90.00
#
_symmetry.space_group_name_H-M   'P 1'
#
loop_
_entity.id
_entity.type
_entity.pdbx_description
1 polymer ?
#
loop_
_entity_poly.entity_id
_entity_poly.type
_entity_poly.pdbx_seq_one_letter_code
_entity_poly.pdbx_strand_id
1 'polypeptide(L)'
;MKKFLTMALVFVMMFSMVGCGISYSDITGDWTAKTINGKSIDEYAASLGCDPSQATVNVNITDNDKLTITSTNGSQKFDYERRSNGIELKEEGKDTVYMSMSYNKDDKTLSYKMDLGNNNIMEVVLEKGKADITSASQDATAQDGTAQDDAAAADDGTAVDDGTAADDGTAVDDGTADDGTVDDGSDYVDESAAE
;
A
#
# COMPACT_ATOMS: atom_id res chain seq x y z
N MET A 1 -21.50 -10.27 0.78
CA MET A 1 -21.10 -9.52 1.99
C MET A 1 -19.74 -10.03 2.43
N LYS A 2 -18.66 -9.28 2.14
CA LYS A 2 -17.33 -9.56 2.68
C LYS A 2 -17.39 -9.19 4.16
N LYS A 3 -17.49 -10.20 5.02
CA LYS A 3 -17.53 -10.01 6.47
C LYS A 3 -16.16 -9.49 6.88
N PHE A 4 -16.08 -8.24 7.30
CA PHE A 4 -14.90 -7.69 7.95
C PHE A 4 -14.69 -8.49 9.23
N LEU A 5 -13.78 -9.46 9.18
CA LEU A 5 -13.39 -10.23 10.34
C LEU A 5 -12.54 -9.30 11.19
N THR A 6 -13.16 -8.66 12.18
CA THR A 6 -12.44 -7.92 13.21
C THR A 6 -11.59 -8.92 13.98
N MET A 7 -10.30 -9.05 13.62
CA MET A 7 -9.35 -9.90 14.30
C MET A 7 -9.05 -9.31 15.68
N ALA A 8 -9.53 -9.96 16.73
CA ALA A 8 -9.03 -9.76 18.08
C ALA A 8 -7.93 -10.80 18.32
N LEU A 9 -6.67 -10.36 18.36
CA LEU A 9 -5.48 -11.20 18.52
C LEU A 9 -5.13 -11.39 19.99
N VAL A 10 -4.98 -12.65 20.41
CA VAL A 10 -4.50 -13.03 21.75
C VAL A 10 -3.17 -13.79 21.63
N PHE A 11 -2.20 -13.42 22.46
CA PHE A 11 -0.80 -13.85 22.40
C PHE A 11 -0.57 -15.28 22.89
N VAL A 12 0.10 -16.09 22.08
CA VAL A 12 0.78 -17.31 22.56
C VAL A 12 2.27 -17.01 22.66
N MET A 13 2.75 -16.69 23.87
CA MET A 13 4.18 -16.48 24.14
C MET A 13 4.94 -17.81 24.02
N MET A 14 5.65 -18.01 22.91
CA MET A 14 6.47 -19.19 22.67
C MET A 14 7.81 -19.06 23.42
N PHE A 15 7.85 -19.55 24.65
CA PHE A 15 9.06 -19.70 25.45
C PHE A 15 9.82 -20.97 25.06
N SER A 16 11.01 -20.86 24.48
CA SER A 16 12.04 -21.90 24.62
C SER A 16 13.46 -21.47 24.26
N MET A 17 14.33 -21.67 25.26
CA MET A 17 15.77 -21.95 25.26
C MET A 17 16.78 -20.90 24.76
N VAL A 18 17.79 -20.74 25.61
CA VAL A 18 18.88 -19.78 25.61
C VAL A 18 19.79 -20.02 24.40
N GLY A 19 19.77 -19.09 23.44
CA GLY A 19 20.70 -19.02 22.32
C GLY A 19 21.37 -17.65 22.27
N CYS A 20 22.67 -17.62 21.99
CA CYS A 20 23.41 -16.38 21.70
C CYS A 20 22.59 -15.50 20.75
N GLY A 21 22.37 -14.24 21.14
CA GLY A 21 21.36 -13.37 20.52
C GLY A 21 21.42 -13.31 19.00
N ILE A 22 20.26 -13.15 18.37
CA ILE A 22 20.13 -12.96 16.94
C ILE A 22 20.83 -11.67 16.48
N SER A 23 21.54 -11.73 15.35
CA SER A 23 22.15 -10.54 14.74
C SER A 23 21.19 -9.88 13.77
N TYR A 24 21.33 -8.57 13.52
CA TYR A 24 20.53 -7.89 12.50
C TYR A 24 20.65 -8.58 11.14
N SER A 25 21.86 -8.96 10.73
CA SER A 25 22.09 -9.66 9.45
C SER A 25 21.33 -10.98 9.30
N ASP A 26 20.93 -11.61 10.41
CA ASP A 26 20.13 -12.83 10.36
C ASP A 26 18.69 -12.52 9.96
N ILE A 27 18.14 -11.42 10.49
CA ILE A 27 16.72 -11.10 10.41
C ILE A 27 16.37 -10.00 9.41
N THR A 28 17.27 -9.08 9.06
CA THR A 28 16.96 -7.94 8.18
C THR A 28 16.82 -8.34 6.72
N GLY A 29 16.01 -7.59 5.97
CA GLY A 29 15.67 -7.84 4.57
C GLY A 29 14.25 -8.34 4.38
N ASP A 30 13.96 -8.75 3.15
CA ASP A 30 12.66 -9.26 2.76
C ASP A 30 12.48 -10.74 3.14
N TRP A 31 11.28 -11.04 3.59
CA TRP A 31 10.77 -12.36 3.89
C TRP A 31 9.42 -12.54 3.22
N THR A 32 9.13 -13.76 2.79
CA THR A 32 7.84 -14.12 2.21
C THR A 32 7.32 -15.43 2.78
N ALA A 33 6.00 -15.60 2.76
CA ALA A 33 5.35 -16.78 3.28
C ALA A 33 5.78 -18.02 2.48
N LYS A 34 6.37 -18.98 3.20
CA LYS A 34 6.74 -20.31 2.70
C LYS A 34 5.60 -21.29 2.91
N THR A 35 5.07 -21.33 4.13
CA THR A 35 3.95 -22.20 4.50
C THR A 35 2.95 -21.51 5.42
N ILE A 36 1.70 -21.97 5.35
CA ILE A 36 0.62 -21.63 6.28
C ILE A 36 0.01 -22.92 6.79
N ASN A 37 0.01 -23.12 8.11
CA ASN A 37 -0.42 -24.36 8.78
C ASN A 37 0.24 -25.61 8.19
N GLY A 38 1.53 -25.51 7.86
CA GLY A 38 2.34 -26.60 7.29
C GLY A 38 2.10 -26.91 5.81
N LYS A 39 1.17 -26.21 5.14
CA LYS A 39 0.92 -26.34 3.69
C LYS A 39 1.70 -25.29 2.91
N SER A 40 2.06 -25.59 1.66
CA SER A 40 2.58 -24.55 0.77
C SER A 40 1.52 -23.47 0.53
N ILE A 41 1.94 -22.29 0.04
CA ILE A 41 1.00 -21.20 -0.25
C ILE A 41 -0.04 -21.61 -1.30
N ASP A 42 0.37 -22.33 -2.34
CA ASP A 42 -0.52 -22.83 -3.38
C ASP A 42 -1.57 -23.80 -2.82
N GLU A 43 -1.14 -24.76 -1.99
CA GLU A 43 -2.04 -25.73 -1.37
C GLU A 43 -3.00 -25.07 -0.38
N TYR A 44 -2.51 -24.09 0.39
CA TYR A 44 -3.32 -23.34 1.33
C TYR A 44 -4.37 -22.49 0.59
N ALA A 45 -3.96 -21.75 -0.45
CA ALA A 45 -4.85 -20.95 -1.28
C ALA A 45 -5.89 -21.79 -2.01
N ALA A 46 -5.49 -22.93 -2.58
CA ALA A 46 -6.40 -23.89 -3.21
C ALA A 46 -7.46 -24.40 -2.22
N SER A 47 -7.09 -24.63 -0.95
CA SER A 47 -8.04 -25.04 0.08
C SER A 47 -9.08 -23.97 0.45
N LEU A 48 -8.78 -22.70 0.16
CA LEU A 48 -9.68 -21.56 0.33
C LEU A 48 -10.40 -21.17 -0.97
N GLY A 49 -10.02 -21.75 -2.11
CA GLY A 49 -10.53 -21.38 -3.43
C GLY A 49 -10.10 -19.97 -3.86
N CYS A 50 -8.94 -19.49 -3.41
CA CYS A 50 -8.39 -18.19 -3.79
C CYS A 50 -7.07 -18.34 -4.58
N ASP A 51 -6.66 -17.24 -5.20
CA ASP A 51 -5.36 -17.13 -5.85
C ASP A 51 -4.22 -17.15 -4.80
N PRO A 52 -3.08 -17.82 -5.05
CA PRO A 52 -1.94 -17.85 -4.13
C PRO A 52 -1.50 -16.46 -3.64
N SER A 53 -1.52 -15.44 -4.51
CA SER A 53 -1.17 -14.06 -4.12
C SER A 53 -2.04 -13.50 -2.99
N GLN A 54 -3.28 -13.98 -2.85
CA GLN A 54 -4.21 -13.59 -1.78
C GLN A 54 -3.90 -14.27 -0.43
N ALA A 55 -3.16 -15.38 -0.45
CA ALA A 55 -2.69 -16.07 0.75
C ALA A 55 -1.28 -15.65 1.16
N THR A 56 -0.52 -15.03 0.26
CA THR A 56 0.85 -14.60 0.51
C THR A 56 0.94 -13.42 1.47
N VAL A 57 1.94 -13.45 2.34
CA VAL A 57 2.36 -12.34 3.20
C VAL A 57 3.84 -12.08 2.96
N ASN A 58 4.22 -10.82 2.81
CA ASN A 58 5.60 -10.37 2.80
C ASN A 58 5.90 -9.60 4.09
N VAL A 59 7.12 -9.77 4.61
CA VAL A 59 7.62 -9.03 5.76
C VAL A 59 8.97 -8.42 5.40
N ASN A 60 9.10 -7.12 5.53
CA ASN A 60 10.38 -6.42 5.39
C ASN A 60 10.84 -5.98 6.78
N ILE A 61 12.07 -6.37 7.15
CA ILE A 61 12.67 -6.05 8.45
C ILE A 61 13.90 -5.19 8.21
N THR A 62 13.98 -4.03 8.86
CA THR A 62 15.09 -3.08 8.72
C THR A 62 15.97 -3.07 9.97
N ASP A 63 17.19 -2.54 9.87
CA ASP A 63 18.15 -2.48 10.98
C ASP A 63 17.90 -1.33 11.98
N ASN A 64 16.94 -0.45 11.68
CA ASN A 64 16.48 0.63 12.55
C ASN A 64 15.27 0.23 13.41
N ASP A 65 15.17 -1.06 13.76
CA ASP A 65 14.12 -1.63 14.61
C ASP A 65 12.68 -1.42 14.08
N LYS A 66 12.54 -1.34 12.74
CA LYS A 66 11.25 -1.24 12.05
C LYS A 66 10.95 -2.46 11.18
N LEU A 67 9.67 -2.73 11.03
CA LEU A 67 9.17 -3.87 10.27
C LEU A 67 7.88 -3.48 9.54
N THR A 68 7.73 -3.93 8.29
CA THR A 68 6.50 -3.78 7.51
C THR A 68 5.95 -5.14 7.09
N ILE A 69 4.69 -5.43 7.42
CA ILE A 69 3.96 -6.61 6.95
C ILE A 69 3.04 -6.17 5.81
N THR A 70 3.12 -6.85 4.67
CA THR A 70 2.30 -6.56 3.48
C THR A 70 1.55 -7.81 3.04
N SER A 71 0.26 -7.63 2.75
CA SER A 71 -0.64 -8.64 2.18
C SER A 71 -1.57 -7.97 1.17
N THR A 72 -2.47 -8.73 0.54
CA THR A 72 -3.49 -8.14 -0.35
C THR A 72 -4.49 -7.23 0.37
N ASN A 73 -4.57 -7.34 1.70
CA ASN A 73 -5.39 -6.46 2.55
C ASN A 73 -4.73 -5.11 2.87
N GLY A 74 -3.47 -4.92 2.46
CA GLY A 74 -2.69 -3.71 2.72
C GLY A 74 -1.38 -3.96 3.46
N SER A 75 -0.71 -2.87 3.80
CA SER A 75 0.56 -2.85 4.53
C SER A 75 0.40 -2.24 5.92
N GLN A 76 1.07 -2.81 6.90
CA GLN A 76 1.10 -2.35 8.29
C GLN A 76 2.54 -2.24 8.77
N LYS A 77 2.82 -1.19 9.55
CA LYS A 77 4.15 -0.91 10.11
C LYS A 77 4.17 -1.20 11.61
N PHE A 78 5.31 -1.69 12.07
CA PHE A 78 5.57 -2.03 13.45
C PHE A 78 6.98 -1.58 13.82
N ASP A 79 7.14 -1.15 15.07
CA ASP A 79 8.44 -1.18 15.72
C ASP A 79 8.69 -2.59 16.24
N TYR A 80 9.95 -2.99 16.43
CA TYR A 80 10.25 -4.29 17.02
C TYR A 80 11.39 -4.27 18.05
N GLU A 81 11.32 -5.17 19.02
CA GLU A 81 12.39 -5.44 19.97
C GLU A 81 13.02 -6.81 19.70
N ARG A 82 14.35 -6.87 19.65
CA ARG A 82 15.07 -8.15 19.54
C ARG A 82 15.01 -8.92 20.86
N ARG A 83 14.73 -10.21 20.76
CA ARG A 83 14.80 -11.20 21.82
C ARG A 83 15.84 -12.26 21.47
N SER A 84 16.17 -13.14 22.40
CA SER A 84 17.17 -14.20 22.18
C SER A 84 16.82 -15.14 21.03
N ASN A 85 15.53 -15.37 20.80
CA ASN A 85 15.00 -16.34 19.84
C ASN A 85 14.18 -15.70 18.70
N GLY A 86 14.21 -14.38 18.53
CA GLY A 86 13.35 -13.71 17.56
C GLY A 86 13.10 -12.23 17.86
N ILE A 87 11.95 -11.73 17.41
CA ILE A 87 11.55 -10.33 17.58
C ILE A 87 10.14 -10.23 18.14
N GLU A 88 9.89 -9.20 18.93
CA GLU A 88 8.56 -8.80 19.40
C GLU A 88 8.15 -7.51 18.70
N LEU A 89 7.04 -7.55 18.00
CA LEU A 89 6.49 -6.42 17.25
C LEU A 89 5.59 -5.60 18.18
N LYS A 90 5.61 -4.29 18.02
CA LYS A 90 4.75 -3.32 18.67
C LYS A 90 4.14 -2.42 17.60
N GLU A 91 2.87 -2.09 17.74
CA GLU A 91 2.27 -1.06 16.88
C GLU A 91 2.95 0.29 17.14
N GLU A 92 3.15 1.10 16.10
CA GLU A 92 3.83 2.40 16.24
C GLU A 92 3.13 3.26 17.30
N GLY A 93 3.89 3.75 18.28
CA GLY A 93 3.38 4.55 19.40
C GLY A 93 2.71 3.75 20.53
N LYS A 94 2.72 2.41 20.49
CA LYS A 94 2.21 1.56 21.58
C LYS A 94 3.32 0.71 22.19
N ASP A 95 3.31 0.61 23.52
CA ASP A 95 4.27 -0.25 24.25
C ASP A 95 3.84 -1.72 24.37
N THR A 96 2.58 -2.01 24.03
CA THR A 96 2.05 -3.37 24.10
C THR A 96 2.57 -4.17 22.92
N VAL A 97 3.18 -5.33 23.21
CA VAL A 97 3.57 -6.29 22.17
C VAL A 97 2.31 -6.64 21.38
N TYR A 98 2.38 -6.57 20.05
CA TYR A 98 1.34 -6.91 19.07
C TYR A 98 1.48 -8.34 18.53
N MET A 99 2.73 -8.80 18.31
CA MET A 99 3.01 -10.17 17.87
C MET A 99 4.45 -10.55 18.21
N SER A 100 4.75 -11.84 18.34
CA SER A 100 6.14 -12.33 18.40
C SER A 100 6.44 -13.16 17.16
N MET A 101 7.63 -12.98 16.60
CA MET A 101 8.16 -13.81 15.53
C MET A 101 9.40 -14.53 16.04
N SER A 102 9.47 -15.85 15.85
CA SER A 102 10.62 -16.68 16.25
C SER A 102 11.53 -16.93 15.06
N TYR A 103 12.84 -16.79 15.25
CA TYR A 103 13.86 -17.08 14.25
C TYR A 103 14.48 -18.46 14.51
N ASN A 104 14.39 -19.34 13.51
CA ASN A 104 15.09 -20.61 13.50
C ASN A 104 16.38 -20.45 12.68
N LYS A 105 17.53 -20.59 13.35
CA LYS A 105 18.85 -20.40 12.75
C LYS A 105 19.26 -21.52 11.80
N ASP A 106 18.85 -22.75 12.08
CA ASP A 106 19.22 -23.93 11.30
C ASP A 106 18.47 -23.91 9.96
N ASP A 107 17.17 -23.61 10.01
CA ASP A 107 16.31 -23.55 8.83
C ASP A 107 16.32 -22.18 8.13
N LYS A 108 16.90 -21.16 8.78
CA LYS A 108 16.87 -19.76 8.35
C LYS A 108 15.44 -19.27 8.05
N THR A 109 14.51 -19.59 8.94
CA THR A 109 13.11 -19.22 8.82
C THR A 109 12.67 -18.31 9.96
N LEU A 110 11.69 -17.45 9.68
CA LEU A 110 10.92 -16.76 10.70
C LEU A 110 9.55 -17.42 10.81
N SER A 111 8.99 -17.50 12.00
CA SER A 111 7.64 -18.03 12.20
C SER A 111 6.86 -17.18 13.18
N TYR A 112 5.55 -17.09 12.96
CA TYR A 112 4.65 -16.44 13.90
C TYR A 112 3.31 -17.17 13.91
N LYS A 113 2.57 -16.98 15.00
CA LYS A 113 1.25 -17.56 15.21
C LYS A 113 0.23 -16.46 15.42
N MET A 114 -0.92 -16.57 14.76
CA MET A 114 -2.06 -15.68 14.91
C MET A 114 -3.25 -16.46 15.43
N ASP A 115 -3.84 -16.01 16.53
CA ASP A 115 -5.15 -16.50 16.96
C ASP A 115 -6.22 -15.77 16.14
N LEU A 116 -7.01 -16.55 15.38
CA LEU A 116 -8.11 -16.07 14.56
C LEU A 116 -9.45 -16.09 15.32
N GLY A 117 -9.42 -16.40 16.62
CA GLY A 117 -10.56 -16.63 17.47
C GLY A 117 -11.07 -18.08 17.38
N ASN A 118 -11.92 -18.46 18.34
CA ASN A 118 -12.52 -19.81 18.43
C ASN A 118 -11.48 -20.95 18.46
N ASN A 119 -10.34 -20.74 19.14
CA ASN A 119 -9.22 -21.68 19.22
C ASN A 119 -8.60 -22.02 17.84
N ASN A 120 -8.79 -21.18 16.83
CA ASN A 120 -8.17 -21.35 15.53
C ASN A 120 -6.86 -20.58 15.47
N ILE A 121 -5.74 -21.30 15.63
CA ILE A 121 -4.40 -20.73 15.56
C ILE A 121 -3.85 -20.98 14.16
N MET A 122 -3.50 -19.90 13.46
CA MET A 122 -2.75 -19.95 12.20
C MET A 122 -1.26 -19.84 12.49
N GLU A 123 -0.47 -20.76 11.97
CA GLU A 123 0.99 -20.70 11.97
C GLU A 123 1.48 -20.32 10.58
N VAL A 124 2.33 -19.30 10.50
CA VAL A 124 2.96 -18.85 9.25
C VAL A 124 4.46 -19.03 9.40
N VAL A 125 5.07 -19.68 8.41
CA VAL A 125 6.53 -19.78 8.29
C VAL A 125 6.97 -18.97 7.08
N LEU A 126 7.97 -18.12 7.28
CA LEU A 126 8.55 -17.24 6.29
C LEU A 126 9.96 -17.72 5.92
N GLU A 127 10.32 -17.51 4.67
CA GLU A 127 11.70 -17.65 4.18
C GLU A 127 12.19 -16.34 3.54
N LYS A 128 13.51 -16.20 3.41
CA LYS A 128 14.10 -15.01 2.78
C LYS A 128 13.63 -14.86 1.34
N GLY A 129 13.25 -13.65 0.98
CA GLY A 129 12.77 -13.31 -0.35
C GLY A 129 11.56 -12.41 -0.31
N LYS A 130 11.11 -11.99 -1.49
CA LYS A 130 9.93 -11.14 -1.66
C LYS A 130 9.09 -11.71 -2.79
N ALA A 131 7.85 -12.02 -2.51
CA ALA A 131 6.89 -12.42 -3.52
C ALA A 131 6.15 -11.20 -4.09
N ASP A 132 5.66 -11.30 -5.32
CA ASP A 132 4.78 -10.29 -5.86
C ASP A 132 3.38 -10.45 -5.26
N ILE A 133 2.92 -9.42 -4.55
CA ILE A 133 1.56 -9.33 -4.03
C ILE A 133 0.91 -8.17 -4.76
N THR A 134 0.00 -8.47 -5.69
CA THR A 134 -0.85 -7.44 -6.29
C THR A 134 -1.87 -7.00 -5.25
N SER A 135 -1.48 -6.04 -4.43
CA SER A 135 -2.35 -5.44 -3.41
C SER A 135 -3.55 -4.78 -4.09
N ALA A 136 -4.76 -5.01 -3.58
CA ALA A 136 -5.84 -4.07 -3.87
C ALA A 136 -5.45 -2.77 -3.17
N SER A 137 -5.00 -1.78 -3.95
CA SER A 137 -4.55 -0.47 -3.46
C SER A 137 -5.38 0.01 -2.26
N GLN A 138 -4.74 0.16 -1.11
CA GLN A 138 -5.02 1.26 -0.21
C GLN A 138 -3.71 2.00 -0.05
N ASP A 139 -3.63 3.15 -0.71
CA ASP A 139 -2.65 4.18 -0.40
C ASP A 139 -2.62 4.35 1.11
N ALA A 140 -1.46 4.08 1.69
CA ALA A 140 -1.11 4.47 3.04
C ALA A 140 -1.07 6.01 3.06
N THR A 141 -2.24 6.63 3.12
CA THR A 141 -2.33 8.04 3.49
C THR A 141 -1.94 8.09 4.96
N ALA A 142 -0.82 8.75 5.21
CA ALA A 142 -0.26 8.95 6.54
C ALA A 142 -1.37 9.34 7.52
N GLN A 143 -1.66 8.47 8.49
CA GLN A 143 -2.22 8.93 9.74
C GLN A 143 -1.04 9.36 10.61
N ASP A 144 -0.57 10.58 10.37
CA ASP A 144 0.05 11.33 11.45
C ASP A 144 -1.06 12.11 12.15
N GLY A 145 -1.10 11.98 13.47
CA GLY A 145 -2.10 12.63 14.30
C GLY A 145 -1.86 14.13 14.42
N THR A 146 -2.85 14.78 15.01
CA THR A 146 -2.83 16.15 15.56
C THR A 146 -3.06 17.30 14.58
N ALA A 147 -4.35 17.60 14.36
CA ALA A 147 -4.85 18.94 14.61
C ALA A 147 -6.32 18.83 15.04
N GLN A 148 -6.51 18.73 16.35
CA GLN A 148 -7.69 19.31 16.98
C GLN A 148 -7.55 20.82 16.76
N ASP A 149 -8.47 21.42 16.00
CA ASP A 149 -8.82 22.81 16.27
C ASP A 149 -10.34 22.94 16.20
N ASP A 150 -10.89 23.26 17.37
CA ASP A 150 -12.27 23.62 17.57
C ASP A 150 -12.57 24.92 16.82
N ALA A 151 -13.52 24.88 15.89
CA ALA A 151 -14.32 26.07 15.58
C ALA A 151 -15.73 25.64 15.21
N ALA A 152 -16.58 25.61 16.23
CA ALA A 152 -18.02 25.63 16.07
C ALA A 152 -18.49 26.99 15.54
N ALA A 153 -19.41 26.91 14.58
CA ALA A 153 -20.48 27.86 14.25
C ALA A 153 -20.13 29.30 13.81
N ALA A 154 -20.51 29.63 12.57
CA ALA A 154 -21.49 30.70 12.33
C ALA A 154 -22.15 30.53 10.96
N ASP A 155 -23.47 30.44 11.02
CA ASP A 155 -24.45 30.61 9.96
C ASP A 155 -24.65 32.12 9.74
N ASP A 156 -24.54 32.61 8.51
CA ASP A 156 -25.47 33.60 7.96
C ASP A 156 -25.52 33.58 6.42
N GLY A 157 -26.67 33.14 5.90
CA GLY A 157 -27.00 33.30 4.49
C GLY A 157 -27.27 34.77 4.13
N THR A 158 -27.21 35.09 2.84
CA THR A 158 -28.33 35.68 2.07
C THR A 158 -27.89 35.94 0.63
N ALA A 159 -28.80 35.64 -0.29
CA ALA A 159 -28.68 35.88 -1.73
C ALA A 159 -28.70 37.38 -2.07
N VAL A 160 -28.06 37.78 -3.18
CA VAL A 160 -28.56 38.84 -4.06
C VAL A 160 -28.25 38.49 -5.51
N ASP A 161 -29.32 38.34 -6.29
CA ASP A 161 -29.42 38.42 -7.75
C ASP A 161 -29.84 39.86 -8.10
N ASP A 162 -29.10 40.51 -9.01
CA ASP A 162 -29.40 41.78 -9.73
C ASP A 162 -28.13 42.10 -10.55
N GLY A 163 -28.07 42.29 -11.87
CA GLY A 163 -29.06 42.57 -12.90
C GLY A 163 -28.43 43.58 -13.87
N THR A 164 -28.50 43.26 -15.16
CA THR A 164 -28.73 44.17 -16.31
C THR A 164 -27.78 45.36 -16.64
N ALA A 165 -27.13 45.20 -17.80
CA ALA A 165 -26.88 46.15 -18.92
C ALA A 165 -26.05 47.45 -18.77
N ALA A 166 -25.13 47.66 -19.72
CA ALA A 166 -24.99 48.90 -20.49
C ALA A 166 -24.13 48.69 -21.76
N ASP A 167 -24.53 49.42 -22.80
CA ASP A 167 -24.11 49.43 -24.21
C ASP A 167 -23.11 50.59 -24.48
N ASP A 168 -22.58 50.63 -25.70
CA ASP A 168 -21.78 51.69 -26.37
C ASP A 168 -20.29 51.86 -25.96
N GLY A 169 -19.31 52.13 -26.84
CA GLY A 169 -19.28 52.31 -28.29
C GLY A 169 -18.54 53.60 -28.69
N THR A 170 -17.24 53.56 -29.00
CA THR A 170 -16.47 54.54 -29.85
C THR A 170 -14.98 54.12 -29.91
N ALA A 171 -14.11 54.42 -30.88
CA ALA A 171 -14.07 54.60 -32.35
C ALA A 171 -12.60 55.04 -32.69
N VAL A 172 -12.16 54.83 -33.96
CA VAL A 172 -11.02 55.46 -34.69
C VAL A 172 -9.59 54.91 -34.36
N ASP A 173 -8.81 54.24 -35.22
CA ASP A 173 -8.22 54.50 -36.57
C ASP A 173 -6.92 55.34 -36.59
N ASP A 174 -5.76 54.68 -36.80
CA ASP A 174 -4.69 54.99 -37.78
C ASP A 174 -3.73 53.77 -37.83
N GLY A 175 -3.03 53.35 -38.89
CA GLY A 175 -3.01 53.65 -40.31
C GLY A 175 -1.84 52.85 -40.96
N THR A 176 -1.92 52.66 -42.29
CA THR A 176 -0.79 52.51 -43.25
C THR A 176 -0.59 51.15 -43.98
N ALA A 177 -0.89 51.21 -45.29
CA ALA A 177 -0.33 50.54 -46.50
C ALA A 177 -0.44 49.01 -46.66
N ASP A 178 -1.04 48.45 -47.73
CA ASP A 178 -0.69 48.51 -49.18
C ASP A 178 0.64 47.75 -49.42
N ASP A 179 0.85 46.83 -50.36
CA ASP A 179 0.21 46.41 -51.61
C ASP A 179 0.74 45.00 -52.01
N GLY A 180 0.20 44.42 -53.10
CA GLY A 180 1.00 43.61 -54.04
C GLY A 180 0.94 42.08 -53.91
N THR A 181 -0.12 41.41 -54.40
CA THR A 181 -0.25 40.78 -55.74
C THR A 181 0.45 39.42 -55.93
N VAL A 182 -0.31 38.31 -55.90
CA VAL A 182 -0.78 37.44 -57.02
C VAL A 182 0.30 36.83 -57.94
N ASP A 183 0.35 35.50 -58.03
CA ASP A 183 0.18 34.69 -59.27
C ASP A 183 0.18 33.19 -58.89
N ASP A 184 -0.93 32.47 -59.11
CA ASP A 184 -1.18 31.52 -60.21
C ASP A 184 -0.40 30.18 -60.03
N GLY A 185 -0.94 28.99 -60.23
CA GLY A 185 -1.95 28.56 -61.17
C GLY A 185 -1.34 27.45 -62.03
N SER A 186 -1.46 26.19 -61.63
CA SER A 186 -1.68 25.04 -62.53
C SER A 186 -1.69 23.75 -61.70
N ASP A 187 -2.81 23.06 -61.54
CA ASP A 187 -3.67 22.34 -62.48
C ASP A 187 -3.33 20.85 -62.49
N TYR A 188 -4.39 20.06 -62.38
CA TYR A 188 -4.39 18.61 -62.28
C TYR A 188 -4.14 18.01 -63.64
N VAL A 189 -3.38 16.90 -63.72
CA VAL A 189 -3.65 15.89 -64.75
C VAL A 189 -3.41 14.48 -64.21
N ASP A 190 -4.52 13.75 -64.14
CA ASP A 190 -4.65 12.30 -64.14
C ASP A 190 -4.57 11.83 -65.60
N GLU A 191 -3.71 10.88 -65.95
CA GLU A 191 -4.07 9.90 -66.99
C GLU A 191 -3.16 8.66 -67.02
N SER A 192 -3.84 7.53 -66.85
CA SER A 192 -3.52 6.20 -67.34
C SER A 192 -3.49 6.09 -68.88
N ALA A 193 -2.49 5.40 -69.44
CA ALA A 193 -2.57 4.47 -70.60
C ALA A 193 -1.14 3.97 -70.90
N ALA A 194 -0.82 2.68 -70.75
CA ALA A 194 -1.05 1.60 -71.72
C ALA A 194 -0.35 1.84 -73.06
N GLU A 195 0.83 1.25 -73.25
CA GLU A 195 1.13 0.15 -74.20
C GLU A 195 2.45 -0.53 -73.83
#